data_AF-A0A8K0NA50-F1
#
_entry.id   AF-A0A8K0NA50-F1
#
_cell.length_a   1.000
_cell.length_b   1.000
_cell.length_c   1.000
_cell.angle_alpha   90.00
_cell.angle_beta   90.00
_cell.angle_gamma   90.00
#
_symmetry.space_group_name_H-M   'P 1'
#
loop_
_entity.id
_entity.type
_entity.pdbx_description
1 polymer ?
#
loop_
_entity_poly.entity_id
_entity_poly.type
_entity_poly.pdbx_seq_one_letter_code
_entity_poly.pdbx_strand_id
1 'polypeptide(L)' 'MELALSLEKLTNEKLLNLHSVAEKCNDPQMVDFIESEFLGEQVEAIKKISEYVAQLRRVGKGHGVWHFDRMLLHE' A
#
# COMPACT_ATOMS: atom_id res chain seq x y z
N MET A 1 7.06 8.42 6.32
CA MET A 1 6.09 7.83 5.38
C MET A 1 6.74 6.96 4.30
N GLU A 2 7.97 7.25 3.85
CA GLU A 2 8.68 6.42 2.86
C GLU A 2 8.94 4.97 3.31
N LEU A 3 9.18 4.74 4.61
CA LEU A 3 9.30 3.40 5.16
C LEU A 3 7.98 2.62 5.04
N ALA A 4 6.85 3.24 5.38
CA ALA A 4 5.53 2.62 5.22
C ALA A 4 5.26 2.25 3.76
N LEU A 5 5.57 3.15 2.81
CA LEU A 5 5.46 2.84 1.38
C LEU A 5 6.30 1.62 0.97
N SER A 6 7.51 1.51 1.52
CA SER A 6 8.41 0.40 1.23
C SER A 6 7.88 -0.91 1.79
N LEU A 7 7.27 -0.87 2.98
CA LEU A 7 6.61 -2.02 3.60
C LEU A 7 5.38 -2.45 2.80
N GLU A 8 4.53 -1.52 2.33
CA GLU A 8 3.37 -1.89 1.52
C GLU A 8 3.77 -2.52 0.18
N LYS A 9 4.83 -2.01 -0.46
CA LYS A 9 5.36 -2.64 -1.68
C LYS A 9 5.90 -4.04 -1.41
N LEU A 10 6.57 -4.23 -0.27
CA LEU A 10 7.06 -5.55 0.15
C LEU A 10 5.89 -6.51 0.42
N THR A 11 4.84 -6.07 1.12
CA THR A 11 3.64 -6.87 1.36
C THR A 11 2.98 -7.28 0.04
N ASN A 12 2.85 -6.36 -0.92
CA ASN A 12 2.33 -6.67 -2.24
C ASN A 12 3.17 -7.75 -2.97
N GLU A 13 4.49 -7.63 -2.90
CA GLU A 13 5.39 -8.66 -3.44
C GLU A 13 5.15 -10.03 -2.77
N LYS A 14 4.92 -10.06 -1.44
CA LYS A 14 4.62 -11.31 -0.73
C LYS A 14 3.24 -11.87 -1.09
N LEU A 15 2.23 -11.04 -1.32
CA LEU A 15 0.93 -11.46 -1.81
C LEU A 15 1.03 -12.06 -3.22
N LEU A 16 1.78 -11.43 -4.13
CA LEU A 16 2.01 -11.97 -5.48
C LEU A 16 2.78 -13.29 -5.44
N ASN A 17 3.74 -13.44 -4.51
CA ASN A 17 4.43 -14.72 -4.31
C ASN A 17 3.46 -15.80 -3.82
N LEU A 18 2.58 -15.49 -2.87
CA LEU A 18 1.56 -16.42 -2.37
C LEU A 18 0.59 -16.83 -3.48
N HIS A 19 0.12 -15.86 -4.27
CA HIS A 19 -0.72 -16.09 -5.45
C HIS A 19 -0.05 -17.06 -6.43
N SER A 20 1.22 -16.86 -6.76
CA SER A 20 1.98 -17.78 -7.62
C SER A 20 2.10 -19.20 -7.05
N VAL A 21 2.18 -19.35 -5.72
CA VAL A 21 2.15 -20.68 -5.08
C VAL A 21 0.76 -21.32 -5.22
N ALA A 22 -0.31 -20.56 -4.98
CA ALA A 22 -1.68 -21.05 -5.14
C ALA A 22 -1.96 -21.52 -6.58
N GLU A 23 -1.50 -20.76 -7.59
CA GLU A 23 -1.56 -21.17 -9.00
C GLU A 23 -0.80 -22.48 -9.25
N LYS A 24 0.44 -22.60 -8.76
CA LYS A 24 1.25 -23.82 -8.93
C LYS A 24 0.63 -25.06 -8.28
N CYS A 25 -0.10 -24.86 -7.18
CA CYS A 25 -0.82 -25.91 -6.49
C CYS A 25 -2.17 -26.25 -7.14
N ASN A 26 -2.58 -25.53 -8.20
CA ASN A 26 -3.92 -25.59 -8.79
C ASN A 26 -5.02 -25.43 -7.74
N ASP A 27 -4.91 -24.39 -6.91
CA ASP A 27 -5.96 -24.00 -5.96
C ASP A 27 -6.68 -22.72 -6.44
N PRO A 28 -7.76 -22.85 -7.22
CA PRO A 28 -8.43 -21.70 -7.81
C PRO A 28 -9.14 -20.83 -6.77
N GLN A 29 -9.57 -21.43 -5.64
CA GLN A 29 -10.27 -20.69 -4.59
C GLN A 29 -9.28 -19.79 -3.83
N MET A 30 -8.08 -20.29 -3.55
CA MET A 30 -7.04 -19.48 -2.92
C MET A 30 -6.56 -18.36 -3.86
N VAL A 31 -6.41 -18.63 -5.16
CA VAL A 31 -6.07 -17.59 -6.16
C VAL A 31 -7.10 -16.46 -6.15
N ASP A 32 -8.39 -16.81 -6.30
CA ASP A 32 -9.49 -15.85 -6.30
C ASP A 32 -9.58 -15.06 -4.98
N PHE A 33 -9.38 -15.72 -3.84
CA PHE A 33 -9.36 -15.06 -2.53
C PHE A 33 -8.25 -14.02 -2.41
N ILE A 34 -7.05 -14.32 -2.90
CA ILE A 34 -5.92 -13.37 -2.85
C ILE A 34 -6.18 -12.17 -3.78
N GLU A 35 -6.73 -12.41 -4.97
CA GLU A 35 -7.03 -11.36 -5.94
C GLU A 35 -8.15 -10.42 -5.47
N SER A 36 -9.26 -10.99 -5.01
CA SER A 36 -10.47 -10.25 -4.63
C SER A 36 -10.31 -9.47 -3.33
N GLU A 37 -9.71 -10.08 -2.32
CA GLU A 37 -9.67 -9.49 -0.97
C GLU A 37 -8.38 -8.70 -0.69
N PHE A 38 -7.26 -8.99 -1.38
CA PHE A 38 -5.97 -8.39 -1.00
C PHE A 38 -5.30 -7.57 -2.11
N LEU A 39 -5.17 -8.11 -3.33
CA LEU A 39 -4.36 -7.44 -4.36
C LEU A 39 -4.94 -6.09 -4.79
N GLY A 40 -6.28 -5.99 -4.89
CA GLY A 40 -6.95 -4.71 -5.18
C GLY A 40 -6.71 -3.68 -4.08
N GLU A 41 -6.93 -4.06 -2.82
CA GLU A 41 -6.73 -3.18 -1.66
C GLU A 41 -5.27 -2.72 -1.54
N GLN A 42 -4.32 -3.62 -1.84
CA GLN A 42 -2.90 -3.33 -1.76
C GLN A 42 -2.45 -2.28 -2.78
N VAL A 43 -3.03 -2.28 -3.98
CA VAL A 43 -2.78 -1.24 -4.99
C VAL A 43 -3.26 0.13 -4.50
N GLU A 44 -4.47 0.20 -3.93
CA GLU A 44 -5.01 1.45 -3.39
C GLU A 44 -4.22 1.95 -2.17
N ALA A 45 -3.79 1.05 -1.28
CA ALA A 45 -2.96 1.39 -0.13
C ALA A 45 -1.59 1.96 -0.57
N ILE A 46 -0.92 1.33 -1.54
CA ILE A 46 0.35 1.81 -2.10
C ILE A 46 0.16 3.20 -2.72
N LYS A 47 -0.93 3.41 -3.46
CA LYS A 47 -1.23 4.71 -4.08
C LYS A 47 -1.44 5.79 -3.02
N LYS A 48 -2.31 5.54 -2.04
CA LYS A 48 -2.61 6.48 -0.94
C LYS A 48 -1.34 6.91 -0.19
N ILE A 49 -0.48 5.95 0.17
CA ILE A 49 0.77 6.25 0.87
C ILE A 49 1.79 6.95 -0.06
N SER A 50 1.80 6.64 -1.36
CA SER A 50 2.62 7.36 -2.34
C SER A 50 2.22 8.83 -2.46
N GLU A 51 0.92 9.10 -2.47
CA GLU A 51 0.38 10.47 -2.47
C GLU A 51 0.80 11.23 -1.20
N TYR A 52 0.72 10.59 -0.03
CA TYR A 52 1.23 11.17 1.22
C TYR A 52 2.73 11.49 1.18
N VAL A 53 3.55 10.58 0.64
CA VAL A 53 4.99 10.84 0.45
C VAL A 53 5.21 12.03 -0.47
N ALA A 54 4.48 12.12 -1.59
CA ALA A 54 4.59 13.22 -2.53
C ALA A 54 4.18 14.57 -1.90
N GLN A 55 3.09 14.58 -1.12
CA GLN A 55 2.64 15.77 -0.40
C GLN A 55 3.66 16.22 0.66
N LEU A 56 4.17 15.30 1.49
CA LEU A 56 5.20 15.60 2.49
C LEU A 56 6.48 16.17 1.87
N ARG A 57 6.91 15.63 0.72
CA ARG A 57 8.05 16.17 -0.04
C ARG A 57 7.77 17.57 -0.58
N ARG A 58 6.54 17.83 -1.02
CA ARG A 58 6.12 19.15 -1.55
C ARG A 58 6.04 20.23 -0.48
N VAL A 59 5.46 19.92 0.69
CA VAL A 59 5.25 20.92 1.75
C VAL A 59 6.50 21.21 2.58
N GLY A 60 7.50 20.32 2.54
CA GLY A 60 8.74 20.48 3.28
C GLY A 60 8.57 20.35 4.80
N LYS A 61 9.68 20.46 5.53
CA LYS A 61 9.73 20.28 6.99
C LYS A 61 9.10 21.47 7.74
N GLY A 62 8.78 21.26 9.02
CA GLY A 62 8.24 22.31 9.90
C GLY A 62 6.73 22.49 9.72
N HIS A 63 6.29 23.72 9.44
CA HIS A 63 4.85 24.05 9.33
C HIS A 63 4.12 23.21 8.27
N GLY A 64 4.78 22.89 7.16
CA GLY A 64 4.21 22.03 6.11
C GLY A 64 3.79 20.65 6.62
N VAL A 65 4.66 20.00 7.40
CA VAL A 65 4.37 18.70 8.04
C VAL A 65 3.24 18.84 9.06
N TRP A 66 3.24 19.89 9.89
CA TRP A 66 2.16 20.10 10.85
C TRP A 66 0.80 20.27 10.17
N HIS A 67 0.73 21.01 9.07
CA HIS A 67 -0.51 21.18 8.32
C HIS A 67 -0.95 19.87 7.64
N PHE A 68 -0.01 19.11 7.09
CA PHE A 68 -0.29 17.78 6.54
C PHE A 68 -0.82 16.81 7.62
N ASP A 69 -0.22 16.82 8.82
CA ASP A 69 -0.67 16.02 9.97
C ASP A 69 -2.09 16.42 10.41
N ARG A 70 -2.40 17.72 10.44
CA ARG A 70 -3.76 18.22 10.68
C ARG A 70 -4.75 17.75 9.62
N MET A 71 -4.37 17.73 8.35
CA MET A 71 -5.21 17.21 7.27
C MET A 71 -5.52 15.73 7.49
N LEU A 72 -4.51 14.93 7.85
CA LEU A 72 -4.66 13.49 8.11
C LEU A 72 -5.56 13.18 9.31
N LEU A 73 -5.58 14.04 10.34
CA LEU A 73 -6.45 13.87 11.51
C LEU A 73 -7.95 14.06 11.20
N HIS A 74 -8.29 14.75 10.11
CA HIS A 74 -9.67 15.03 9.70
C HIS A 74 -10.09 14.27 8.44
N GLU A 75 -9.22 13.37 7.95
CA GLU A 75 -9.51 12.38 6.90
C GLU A 75 -10.26 11.18 7.48
#